data_AF-A0A495IX40-F1
#
_entry.id   AF-A0A495IX40-F1
#
_cell.length_a   1.000
_cell.length_b   1.000
_cell.length_c   1.000
_cell.angle_alpha   90.00
_cell.angle_beta   90.00
_cell.angle_gamma   90.00
#
_symmetry.space_group_name_H-M   'P 1'
#
loop_
_entity.id
_entity.type
_entity.pdbx_description
1 polymer ?
#
loop_
_entity_poly.entity_id
_entity_poly.type
_entity_poly.pdbx_seq_one_letter_code
_entity_poly.pdbx_strand_id
1 'polypeptide(L)'
;MSEMKNLAEQLRNQIAKPATNQPPAKTRPKENKTITPENNSPPPIPDLIKQLLDYDNSDHKSMVHVRFDAQTAQTLAHFKMATGVEVTRLVAYAVRQFTKQHPEIREIIKEYFKNLEL
;
A
#
# COMPACT_ATOMS: atom_id res chain seq x y z
N MET A 1 -45.32 -6.55 9.72
CA MET A 1 -43.94 -7.08 9.85
C MET A 1 -43.91 -8.54 9.35
N SER A 2 -44.04 -8.78 8.04
CA SER A 2 -43.98 -10.15 7.45
C SER A 2 -43.18 -10.27 6.14
N GLU A 3 -42.55 -9.19 5.65
CA GLU A 3 -41.94 -9.21 4.31
C GLU A 3 -40.49 -9.74 4.27
N MET A 4 -39.76 -9.75 5.40
CA MET A 4 -38.39 -10.31 5.45
C MET A 4 -38.33 -11.84 5.53
N LYS A 5 -39.44 -12.53 5.86
CA LYS A 5 -39.47 -14.00 5.94
C LYS A 5 -39.58 -14.69 4.57
N ASN A 6 -40.05 -13.99 3.52
CA ASN A 6 -40.33 -14.58 2.22
C ASN A 6 -39.08 -14.70 1.31
N LEU A 7 -38.09 -13.80 1.44
CA LEU A 7 -36.89 -13.82 0.60
C LEU A 7 -36.01 -15.07 0.81
N ALA A 8 -35.87 -15.49 2.07
CA ALA A 8 -35.09 -16.68 2.41
C ALA A 8 -35.74 -17.97 1.87
N GLU A 9 -37.07 -18.00 1.80
CA GLU A 9 -37.85 -19.12 1.26
C GLU A 9 -37.74 -19.18 -0.27
N GLN A 10 -37.68 -18.02 -0.93
CA GLN A 10 -37.41 -17.88 -2.36
C GLN A 10 -36.03 -18.41 -2.76
N LEU A 11 -35.00 -18.15 -1.95
CA LEU A 11 -33.64 -18.68 -2.12
C LEU A 11 -33.61 -20.21 -1.99
N ARG A 12 -34.33 -20.77 -1.02
CA ARG A 12 -34.43 -22.23 -0.82
C ARG A 12 -35.09 -22.93 -2.02
N ASN A 13 -36.14 -22.33 -2.57
CA ASN A 13 -36.86 -22.89 -3.72
C ASN A 13 -36.07 -22.80 -5.05
N GLN A 14 -35.13 -21.86 -5.19
CA GLN A 14 -34.24 -21.82 -6.36
C GLN A 14 -33.15 -22.89 -6.29
N ILE A 15 -32.63 -23.19 -5.10
CA ILE A 15 -31.57 -24.19 -4.90
C ILE A 15 -32.14 -25.63 -5.00
N ALA A 16 -33.41 -25.83 -4.64
CA ALA A 16 -34.05 -27.15 -4.61
C ALA A 16 -34.53 -27.69 -5.97
N LYS A 17 -34.28 -27.01 -7.10
CA LYS A 17 -34.63 -27.52 -8.43
C LYS A 17 -33.42 -28.17 -9.12
N PRO A 18 -33.32 -29.51 -9.15
CA PRO A 18 -32.39 -30.19 -10.03
C PRO A 18 -32.86 -30.00 -11.48
N ALA A 19 -32.07 -29.31 -12.30
CA ALA A 19 -32.32 -29.16 -13.72
C ALA A 19 -32.16 -30.53 -14.41
N THR A 20 -33.26 -31.09 -14.90
CA THR A 20 -33.23 -32.27 -15.77
C THR A 20 -34.04 -31.96 -17.03
N ASN A 21 -33.33 -32.09 -18.17
CA ASN A 21 -33.77 -32.25 -19.56
C ASN A 21 -34.14 -31.00 -20.42
N GLN A 22 -33.20 -30.58 -21.29
CA GLN A 22 -33.31 -30.48 -22.78
C GLN A 22 -32.06 -29.81 -23.43
N PRO A 23 -31.80 -29.89 -24.77
CA PRO A 23 -30.90 -30.81 -25.50
C PRO A 23 -29.56 -30.14 -25.96
N PRO A 24 -28.62 -30.85 -26.65
CA PRO A 24 -27.22 -30.42 -26.73
C PRO A 24 -26.99 -29.29 -27.74
N ALA A 25 -26.71 -28.09 -27.24
CA ALA A 25 -26.27 -26.97 -28.05
C ALA A 25 -24.74 -26.99 -28.21
N LYS A 26 -24.29 -27.42 -29.40
CA LYS A 26 -23.07 -27.01 -30.11
C LYS A 26 -21.84 -26.71 -29.25
N THR A 27 -20.95 -27.70 -29.15
CA THR A 27 -19.56 -27.57 -28.75
C THR A 27 -18.85 -26.45 -29.52
N ARG A 28 -18.73 -25.28 -28.90
CA ARG A 28 -17.65 -24.34 -29.20
C ARG A 28 -16.41 -24.87 -28.47
N PRO A 29 -15.24 -24.99 -29.10
CA PRO A 29 -14.02 -25.27 -28.36
C PRO A 29 -13.78 -24.08 -27.43
N LYS A 30 -14.01 -24.26 -26.13
CA LYS A 30 -13.43 -23.39 -25.12
C LYS A 30 -11.97 -23.79 -25.08
N GLU A 31 -11.16 -23.02 -25.80
CA GLU A 31 -9.72 -23.00 -25.61
C GLU A 31 -9.50 -22.60 -24.14
N ASN A 32 -9.31 -23.62 -23.29
CA ASN A 32 -8.81 -23.44 -21.95
C ASN A 32 -7.39 -22.89 -22.10
N LYS A 33 -7.27 -21.57 -22.23
CA LYS A 33 -6.05 -20.88 -21.83
C LYS A 33 -5.95 -21.08 -20.33
N THR A 34 -5.29 -22.17 -19.96
CA THR A 34 -4.66 -22.33 -18.66
C THR A 34 -3.87 -21.05 -18.44
N ILE A 35 -4.39 -20.16 -17.59
CA ILE A 35 -3.62 -19.03 -17.09
C ILE A 35 -2.60 -19.68 -16.17
N THR A 36 -1.48 -20.10 -16.75
CA THR A 36 -0.29 -20.41 -15.98
C THR A 36 0.03 -19.15 -15.17
N PRO A 37 0.20 -19.21 -13.85
CA PRO A 37 0.73 -18.07 -13.11
C PRO A 37 2.11 -17.83 -13.68
N GLU A 38 2.22 -16.82 -14.55
CA GLU A 38 3.50 -16.32 -15.00
C GLU A 38 4.25 -15.89 -13.75
N ASN A 39 5.21 -16.73 -13.37
CA ASN A 39 6.37 -16.37 -12.58
C ASN A 39 6.06 -15.38 -11.44
N ASN A 40 5.43 -15.85 -10.36
CA ASN A 40 5.31 -15.14 -9.08
C ASN A 40 6.68 -15.00 -8.37
N SER A 41 7.73 -14.66 -9.10
CA SER A 41 8.92 -14.12 -8.48
C SER A 41 8.54 -12.72 -8.00
N PRO A 42 8.60 -12.42 -6.69
CA PRO A 42 8.32 -11.07 -6.21
C PRO A 42 9.21 -10.09 -6.99
N PRO A 43 8.66 -8.95 -7.44
CA PRO A 43 9.43 -7.97 -8.20
C PRO A 43 10.71 -7.65 -7.43
N PRO A 44 11.86 -7.49 -8.13
CA PRO A 44 13.14 -7.23 -7.48
C PRO A 44 12.98 -6.04 -6.56
N ILE A 45 13.19 -6.26 -5.26
CA ILE A 45 13.09 -5.22 -4.24
C ILE A 45 14.11 -4.15 -4.60
N PRO A 46 13.66 -2.93 -4.95
CA PRO A 46 14.56 -1.85 -5.34
C PRO A 46 15.56 -1.58 -4.22
N ASP A 47 16.81 -1.23 -4.54
CA ASP A 47 17.85 -0.98 -3.53
C ASP A 47 17.47 0.13 -2.54
N LEU A 48 16.60 1.05 -2.96
CA LEU A 48 15.98 2.04 -2.09
C LEU A 48 15.22 1.40 -0.91
N ILE A 49 14.42 0.36 -1.17
CA ILE A 49 13.63 -0.31 -0.13
C ILE A 49 14.56 -1.01 0.87
N LYS A 50 15.67 -1.60 0.41
CA LYS A 50 16.68 -2.18 1.30
C LYS A 50 17.29 -1.13 2.22
N GLN A 51 17.68 0.02 1.67
CA GLN A 51 18.21 1.14 2.46
C GLN A 51 17.21 1.66 3.50
N LEU A 52 15.91 1.65 3.18
CA LEU A 52 14.87 2.00 4.15
C LEU A 52 14.69 0.92 5.22
N LEU A 53 14.74 -0.36 4.88
CA LEU A 53 14.64 -1.45 5.84
C LEU A 53 15.84 -1.47 6.81
N ASP A 54 17.03 -1.15 6.32
CA ASP A 54 18.25 -1.02 7.13
C ASP A 54 18.26 0.26 7.97
N TYR A 55 17.45 1.25 7.62
CA TYR A 55 17.36 2.49 8.38
C TYR A 55 16.56 2.28 9.67
N ASP A 56 17.28 2.12 10.78
CA ASP A 56 16.69 2.04 12.11
C ASP A 56 16.48 3.45 12.71
N ASN A 57 15.27 3.70 13.17
CA ASN A 57 14.84 4.92 13.86
C ASN A 57 14.20 4.64 15.22
N SER A 58 14.34 3.42 15.75
CA SER A 58 13.67 2.94 16.97
C SER A 58 14.11 3.65 18.26
N ASP A 59 15.35 4.15 18.31
CA ASP A 59 15.91 4.82 19.50
C ASP A 59 15.62 6.35 19.54
N HIS A 60 14.92 6.88 18.53
CA HIS A 60 14.68 8.33 18.45
C HIS A 60 13.39 8.73 19.19
N LYS A 61 13.56 9.41 20.33
CA LYS A 61 12.46 9.83 21.23
C LYS A 61 11.73 11.11 20.80
N SER A 62 12.26 11.86 19.84
CA SER A 62 11.66 13.11 19.36
C SER A 62 10.65 12.81 18.25
N MET A 63 9.35 12.84 18.59
CA MET A 63 8.26 12.67 17.63
C MET A 63 7.90 14.01 16.97
N VAL A 64 7.82 14.01 15.63
CA VAL A 64 7.41 15.18 14.84
C VAL A 64 6.09 14.86 14.13
N HIS A 65 5.06 15.66 14.39
CA HIS A 65 3.80 15.59 13.65
C HIS A 65 3.91 16.41 12.36
N VAL A 66 3.95 15.72 11.22
CA VAL A 66 4.01 16.35 9.89
C VAL A 66 2.64 16.32 9.23
N ARG A 67 2.26 17.43 8.60
CA ARG A 67 1.07 17.50 7.74
C ARG A 67 1.48 17.30 6.29
N PHE A 68 0.79 16.40 5.61
CA PHE A 68 0.93 16.18 4.17
C PHE A 68 -0.36 16.61 3.47
N ASP A 69 -0.26 16.99 2.20
CA ASP A 69 -1.42 17.13 1.34
C ASP A 69 -2.09 15.77 1.11
N ALA A 70 -3.35 15.79 0.66
CA ALA A 70 -4.17 14.58 0.53
C ALA A 70 -3.56 13.55 -0.43
N GLN A 71 -2.96 14.01 -1.53
CA GLN A 71 -2.38 13.12 -2.54
C GLN A 71 -1.12 12.44 -2.00
N THR A 72 -0.24 13.19 -1.33
CA THR A 72 0.95 12.64 -0.70
C THR A 72 0.58 11.68 0.41
N ALA A 73 -0.39 12.01 1.26
CA ALA A 73 -0.86 11.11 2.32
C ALA A 73 -1.38 9.77 1.76
N GLN A 74 -2.15 9.80 0.67
CA GLN A 74 -2.62 8.60 0.00
C GLN A 74 -1.47 7.78 -0.59
N THR A 75 -0.49 8.44 -1.21
CA THR A 75 0.70 7.79 -1.76
C THR A 75 1.51 7.09 -0.66
N LEU A 76 1.71 7.75 0.49
CA LEU A 76 2.39 7.17 1.65
C LEU A 76 1.64 5.97 2.22
N ALA A 77 0.30 6.02 2.26
CA ALA A 77 -0.52 4.89 2.69
C ALA A 77 -0.36 3.69 1.75
N HIS A 78 -0.45 3.89 0.42
CA HIS A 78 -0.23 2.83 -0.55
C HIS A 78 1.21 2.28 -0.49
N PHE A 79 2.19 3.15 -0.31
CA PHE A 79 3.60 2.75 -0.15
C PHE A 79 3.78 1.83 1.07
N LYS A 80 3.21 2.21 2.22
CA LYS A 80 3.21 1.39 3.42
C LYS A 80 2.57 0.02 3.17
N MET A 81 1.42 -0.02 2.49
CA MET A 81 0.74 -1.29 2.16
C MET A 81 1.56 -2.18 1.22
N ALA A 82 2.23 -1.59 0.23
CA ALA A 82 2.99 -2.34 -0.77
C ALA A 82 4.33 -2.88 -0.25
N THR A 83 4.97 -2.18 0.69
CA THR A 83 6.35 -2.47 1.12
C THR A 83 6.47 -2.94 2.56
N GLY A 84 5.43 -2.74 3.38
CA GLY A 84 5.46 -2.98 4.82
C GLY A 84 6.32 -1.97 5.59
N VAL A 85 6.92 -0.98 4.92
CA VAL A 85 7.75 0.02 5.57
C VAL A 85 6.88 1.09 6.23
N GLU A 86 7.19 1.39 7.49
CA GLU A 86 6.49 2.43 8.24
C GLU A 86 6.73 3.83 7.65
N VAL A 87 5.67 4.64 7.58
CA VAL A 87 5.72 6.00 7.01
C VAL A 87 6.67 6.89 7.81
N THR A 88 6.71 6.75 9.13
CA THR A 88 7.61 7.50 10.00
C THR A 88 9.08 7.24 9.66
N ARG A 89 9.41 6.00 9.32
CA ARG A 89 10.75 5.59 8.90
C ARG A 89 11.13 6.19 7.55
N LEU A 90 10.21 6.14 6.58
CA LEU A 90 10.40 6.79 5.27
C LEU A 90 10.64 8.30 5.43
N VAL A 91 9.83 8.98 6.24
CA VAL A 91 9.96 10.43 6.46
C VAL A 91 11.30 10.77 7.11
N ALA A 92 11.69 10.05 8.17
CA ALA A 92 12.98 10.27 8.83
C ALA A 92 14.16 10.03 7.89
N TYR A 93 14.09 8.96 7.07
CA TYR A 93 15.09 8.70 6.04
C TYR A 93 15.17 9.83 5.00
N ALA A 94 14.02 10.28 4.49
CA ALA A 94 13.95 11.33 3.48
C ALA A 94 14.55 12.65 4.00
N VAL A 95 14.20 13.07 5.22
CA VAL A 95 14.76 14.28 5.84
C VAL A 95 16.27 14.14 6.04
N ARG A 96 16.75 12.98 6.47
CA ARG A 96 18.19 12.72 6.62
C ARG A 96 18.92 12.81 5.27
N GLN A 97 18.34 12.29 4.19
CA GLN A 97 18.97 12.37 2.87
C GLN A 97 18.93 13.80 2.31
N PHE A 98 17.81 14.49 2.47
CA PHE A 98 17.66 15.88 2.05
C PHE A 98 18.69 16.80 2.73
N THR A 99 18.85 16.68 4.05
CA THR A 99 19.84 17.45 4.81
C THR A 99 21.30 17.09 4.52
N LYS A 100 21.57 15.89 4.00
CA LYS A 100 22.90 15.50 3.52
C LYS A 100 23.21 16.06 2.14
N GLN A 101 22.21 16.08 1.25
CA GLN A 101 22.36 16.58 -0.12
C GLN A 101 22.47 18.11 -0.16
N HIS A 102 21.87 18.81 0.80
CA HIS A 102 21.83 20.27 0.88
C HIS A 102 22.61 20.79 2.10
N PRO A 103 23.95 20.92 2.02
CA PRO A 103 24.77 21.40 3.13
C PRO A 103 24.48 22.87 3.50
N GLU A 104 23.90 23.64 2.58
CA GLU A 104 23.40 25.00 2.77
C GLU A 104 22.49 25.14 4.00
N ILE A 105 21.69 24.11 4.31
CA ILE A 105 20.85 24.09 5.51
C ILE A 105 21.70 24.23 6.77
N ARG A 106 22.86 23.58 6.82
CA ARG A 106 23.78 23.69 7.97
C ARG A 106 24.43 25.06 8.04
N GLU A 107 24.68 25.71 6.92
CA GLU A 107 25.25 27.05 6.86
C GLU A 107 24.27 28.09 7.40
N ILE A 108 23.01 28.04 6.96
CA ILE A 108 21.92 28.89 7.47
C ILE A 108 21.76 28.72 8.99
N ILE A 109 21.79 27.47 9.49
CA ILE A 109 21.72 27.20 10.94
C ILE A 109 22.90 27.85 11.68
N LYS A 110 24.12 27.72 11.16
CA LYS A 110 25.32 28.34 11.76
C LYS A 110 25.22 29.86 11.79
N GLU A 111 24.76 30.47 10.70
CA GLU A 111 24.58 31.92 10.62
C GLU A 111 23.53 32.41 11.63
N TYR A 112 22.42 31.70 11.76
CA TYR A 112 21.40 31.99 12.77
C TYR A 112 21.97 31.99 14.19
N PHE A 113 22.75 30.98 14.56
CA PHE A 113 23.37 30.92 15.90
C PHE A 113 24.38 32.04 16.16
N LYS A 114 25.19 32.42 15.17
CA LYS A 114 26.11 33.56 15.31
C LYS A 114 25.38 34.87 15.60
N ASN A 115 24.21 35.06 14.99
CA ASN A 115 23.39 36.25 15.20
C ASN A 115 22.61 36.22 16.53
N LEU A 116 22.52 35.06 17.17
CA LEU A 116 21.84 34.86 18.46
C LEU A 116 22.77 35.08 19.66
N GLU A 117 24.08 35.05 19.45
CA GLU A 117 25.12 35.35 20.45
C GLU A 117 25.40 36.86 20.61
N LEU A 118 24.48 37.74 20.18
CA LEU A 118 24.49 39.19 20.50
C LEU A 118 23.67 39.51 21.75
#